data_AF-A0A845YR68-F1
#
_entry.id   AF-A0A845YR68-F1
#
_cell.length_a   1.000
_cell.length_b   1.000
_cell.length_c   1.000
_cell.angle_alpha   90.00
_cell.angle_beta   90.00
_cell.angle_gamma   90.00
#
_symmetry.space_group_name_H-M   'P 1'
#
loop_
_entity.id
_entity.type
_entity.pdbx_description
1 polymer ?
#
loop_
_entity_poly.entity_id
_entity_poly.type
_entity_poly.pdbx_seq_one_letter_code
_entity_poly.pdbx_strand_id
1 'polypeptide(L)'
;MPSLPSTDFLNQLFDAAVTAAMPQARVAQALKPYLKNKPAGRVVVVGIGKSAAAMAKAVEDAWADHGDPIEGLVITRYGHSVPTESIEVIEAGHPVPDENGMRGARRILQRVEPLSADDLVICLISGGGSALFTLPPKNISLANLADINRQLLASGADITSMNTVRKSLSCSSGGRLSAAAYPAQVVSLIISDVAGDSLSAIASCPTVGDVATAADALEIINRYKLTVPDVVRVYLQRNPNPVITPDDTRLSTTTNYLIATPQQSLEAAAQVAIAHGYTPLILSDAIEGE
;
A
#
# COMPACT_ATOMS: atom_id res chain seq x y z
N MET A 1 -24.70 32.84 -23.40
CA MET A 1 -23.92 31.65 -22.99
C MET A 1 -23.39 31.93 -21.60
N PRO A 2 -23.43 30.98 -20.65
CA PRO A 2 -22.70 31.16 -19.40
C PRO A 2 -21.23 31.43 -19.74
N SER A 3 -20.63 32.42 -19.09
CA SER A 3 -19.20 32.68 -19.19
C SER A 3 -18.44 31.43 -18.78
N LEU A 4 -17.39 31.08 -19.52
CA LEU A 4 -16.51 29.99 -19.13
C LEU A 4 -15.98 30.23 -17.70
N PRO A 5 -15.81 29.17 -16.89
CA PRO A 5 -15.28 29.33 -15.54
C PRO A 5 -13.88 29.96 -15.60
N SER A 6 -13.55 30.82 -14.64
CA SER A 6 -12.21 31.41 -14.59
C SER A 6 -11.16 30.35 -14.28
N THR A 7 -9.93 30.58 -14.75
CA THR A 7 -8.79 29.71 -14.43
C THR A 7 -8.57 29.61 -12.93
N ASP A 8 -8.76 30.71 -12.19
CA ASP A 8 -8.64 30.72 -10.73
C ASP A 8 -9.65 29.80 -10.05
N PHE A 9 -10.90 29.76 -10.53
CA PHE A 9 -11.90 28.84 -10.00
C PHE A 9 -11.54 27.38 -10.28
N LEU A 10 -11.08 27.07 -11.50
CA LEU A 10 -10.65 25.71 -11.84
C LEU A 10 -9.45 25.26 -11.00
N ASN A 11 -8.51 26.16 -10.72
CA ASN A 11 -7.38 25.88 -9.83
C ASN A 11 -7.86 25.62 -8.39
N GLN A 12 -8.83 26.36 -7.88
CA GLN A 12 -9.38 26.09 -6.54
C GLN A 12 -10.03 24.70 -6.43
N LEU A 13 -10.73 24.24 -7.47
CA LEU A 13 -11.26 22.87 -7.53
C LEU A 13 -10.13 21.84 -7.46
N PHE A 14 -9.08 22.05 -8.27
CA PHE A 14 -7.91 21.17 -8.30
C PHE A 14 -7.18 21.14 -6.96
N ASP A 15 -6.89 22.30 -6.37
CA ASP A 15 -6.19 22.42 -5.09
C ASP A 15 -6.97 21.76 -3.96
N ALA A 16 -8.31 21.88 -3.95
CA ALA A 16 -9.16 21.21 -2.98
C ALA A 16 -9.09 19.68 -3.11
N ALA A 17 -9.16 19.16 -4.33
CA ALA A 17 -9.01 17.73 -4.59
C ALA A 17 -7.62 17.21 -4.16
N VAL A 18 -6.55 17.92 -4.53
CA VAL A 18 -5.18 17.56 -4.17
C VAL A 18 -4.98 17.60 -2.65
N THR A 19 -5.42 18.67 -1.99
CA THR A 19 -5.33 18.84 -0.53
C THR A 19 -6.07 17.73 0.21
N ALA A 20 -7.22 17.30 -0.30
CA ALA A 20 -7.99 16.20 0.28
C ALA A 20 -7.25 14.85 0.26
N ALA A 21 -6.29 14.67 -0.65
CA ALA A 21 -5.43 13.48 -0.75
C ALA A 21 -4.07 13.63 -0.04
N MET A 22 -3.75 14.80 0.52
CA MET A 22 -2.44 15.03 1.14
C MET A 22 -2.28 14.24 2.45
N PRO A 23 -1.15 13.52 2.63
CA PRO A 23 -0.93 12.67 3.81
C PRO A 23 -1.04 13.38 5.16
N GLN A 24 -0.55 14.62 5.27
CA GLN A 24 -0.34 15.31 6.56
C GLN A 24 -1.61 15.35 7.42
N ALA A 25 -2.69 15.93 6.90
CA ALA A 25 -3.95 16.06 7.64
C ALA A 25 -4.62 14.70 7.89
N ARG A 26 -4.54 13.78 6.91
CA ARG A 26 -5.20 12.48 6.96
C ARG A 26 -4.56 11.53 7.95
N VAL A 27 -3.24 11.46 7.96
CA VAL A 27 -2.46 10.68 8.93
C VAL A 27 -2.70 11.22 10.33
N ALA A 28 -2.55 12.53 10.56
CA ALA A 28 -2.77 13.13 11.86
C ALA A 28 -4.19 12.84 12.40
N GLN A 29 -5.21 12.94 11.55
CA GLN A 29 -6.58 12.59 11.92
C GLN A 29 -6.73 11.12 12.31
N ALA A 30 -6.17 10.20 11.53
CA ALA A 30 -6.27 8.77 11.77
C ALA A 30 -5.50 8.31 13.02
N LEU A 31 -4.45 9.03 13.41
CA LEU A 31 -3.64 8.71 14.60
C LEU A 31 -4.25 9.19 15.91
N LYS A 32 -5.22 10.12 15.91
CA LYS A 32 -5.83 10.68 17.14
C LYS A 32 -6.21 9.63 18.21
N PRO A 33 -6.84 8.49 17.89
CA PRO A 33 -7.19 7.48 18.89
C PRO A 33 -5.96 6.86 19.59
N TYR A 34 -4.87 6.64 18.85
CA TYR A 34 -3.64 6.01 19.32
C TYR A 34 -2.74 6.99 20.06
N LEU A 35 -2.82 8.27 19.71
CA LEU A 35 -2.19 9.37 20.46
C LEU A 35 -2.85 9.57 21.82
N LYS A 36 -4.17 9.36 21.90
CA LYS A 36 -4.94 9.46 23.15
C LYS A 36 -4.74 8.23 24.06
N ASN A 37 -4.73 7.03 23.48
CA ASN A 37 -4.55 5.77 24.19
C ASN A 37 -3.25 5.11 23.73
N LYS A 38 -2.15 5.51 24.35
CA LYS A 38 -0.82 5.05 23.98
C LYS A 38 -0.68 3.53 24.14
N PRO A 39 0.04 2.85 23.23
CA PRO A 39 0.43 1.46 23.46
C PRO A 39 1.35 1.38 24.68
N ALA A 40 1.35 0.23 25.35
CA ALA A 40 2.20 0.00 26.52
C ALA A 40 3.65 -0.27 26.12
N GLY A 41 3.86 -0.82 24.92
CA GLY A 41 5.16 -1.13 24.32
C GLY A 41 5.60 -0.10 23.29
N ARG A 42 6.35 -0.58 22.30
CA ARG A 42 6.96 0.21 21.22
C ARG A 42 5.94 0.61 20.18
N VAL A 43 6.24 1.71 19.49
CA VAL A 43 5.54 2.14 18.27
C VAL A 43 6.48 1.99 17.09
N VAL A 44 6.17 1.05 16.20
CA VAL A 44 6.97 0.77 15.01
C VAL A 44 6.21 1.22 13.75
N VAL A 45 6.79 2.15 13.01
CA VAL A 45 6.23 2.66 11.76
C VAL A 45 6.86 1.94 10.58
N VAL A 46 6.04 1.25 9.79
CA VAL A 46 6.48 0.61 8.55
C VAL A 46 5.66 1.14 7.39
N GLY A 47 6.23 1.23 6.20
CA GLY A 47 5.48 1.85 5.11
C GLY A 47 5.99 1.51 3.72
N ILE A 48 5.08 1.43 2.76
CA ILE A 48 5.36 1.03 1.39
C ILE A 48 4.49 1.84 0.41
N GLY A 49 5.08 2.24 -0.71
CA GLY A 49 4.37 2.97 -1.77
C GLY A 49 4.94 4.35 -2.08
N LYS A 50 4.41 4.97 -3.14
CA LYS A 50 4.85 6.27 -3.67
C LYS A 50 4.77 7.40 -2.63
N SER A 51 3.82 7.32 -1.70
CA SER A 51 3.59 8.35 -0.67
C SER A 51 4.15 7.95 0.69
N ALA A 52 4.80 6.79 0.82
CA ALA A 52 5.20 6.25 2.13
C ALA A 52 6.15 7.18 2.90
N ALA A 53 7.08 7.84 2.21
CA ALA A 53 8.00 8.81 2.83
C ALA A 53 7.27 10.07 3.36
N ALA A 54 6.33 10.62 2.57
CA ALA A 54 5.53 11.76 3.01
C ALA A 54 4.57 11.38 4.16
N MET A 55 4.00 10.17 4.12
CA MET A 55 3.20 9.63 5.21
C MET A 55 4.04 9.44 6.48
N ALA A 56 5.28 8.94 6.37
CA ALA A 56 6.17 8.77 7.52
C ALA A 56 6.47 10.11 8.19
N LYS A 57 6.77 11.14 7.40
CA LYS A 57 6.96 12.50 7.93
C LYS A 57 5.71 13.02 8.65
N ALA A 58 4.52 12.75 8.09
CA ALA A 58 3.27 13.11 8.74
C ALA A 58 3.03 12.36 10.06
N VAL A 59 3.50 11.11 10.18
CA VAL A 59 3.49 10.38 11.46
C VAL A 59 4.41 11.07 12.46
N GLU A 60 5.66 11.37 12.09
CA GLU A 60 6.61 12.07 12.97
C GLU A 60 6.06 13.42 13.46
N ASP A 61 5.50 14.22 12.55
CA ASP A 61 4.92 15.53 12.90
C ASP A 61 3.74 15.40 13.86
N ALA A 62 2.88 14.39 13.66
CA ALA A 62 1.75 14.13 14.56
C ALA A 62 2.19 13.53 15.91
N TRP A 63 3.34 12.86 15.96
CA TRP A 63 3.86 12.18 17.15
C TRP A 63 4.81 13.06 17.98
N ALA A 64 5.39 14.11 17.39
CA ALA A 64 6.37 14.99 18.03
C ALA A 64 5.88 15.56 19.36
N ASP A 65 4.61 15.98 19.43
CA ASP A 65 4.00 16.54 20.65
C ASP A 65 3.80 15.51 21.78
N HIS A 66 3.98 14.22 21.49
CA HIS A 66 3.66 13.13 22.43
C HIS A 66 4.88 12.55 23.16
N GLY A 67 6.11 12.86 22.72
CA GLY A 67 7.36 12.65 23.46
C GLY A 67 7.91 11.22 23.55
N ASP A 68 7.19 10.21 23.07
CA ASP A 68 7.70 8.83 23.02
C ASP A 68 8.47 8.58 21.72
N PRO A 69 9.59 7.83 21.77
CA PRO A 69 10.33 7.50 20.57
C PRO A 69 9.49 6.59 19.66
N ILE A 70 9.43 6.95 18.38
CA ILE A 70 8.97 6.05 17.32
C ILE A 70 10.18 5.58 16.52
N GLU A 71 10.15 4.34 16.07
CA GLU A 71 11.16 3.81 15.16
C GLU A 71 10.49 3.27 13.90
N GLY A 72 11.23 3.18 12.80
CA GLY A 72 10.58 2.69 11.59
C GLY A 72 11.44 2.55 10.36
N LEU A 73 10.81 2.01 9.32
CA LEU A 73 11.37 1.94 7.98
C LEU A 73 10.24 2.05 6.95
N VAL A 74 10.37 2.96 6.00
CA VAL A 74 9.49 3.06 4.84
C VAL A 74 10.24 2.91 3.53
N ILE A 75 9.56 2.39 2.51
CA ILE A 75 10.07 2.19 1.16
C ILE A 75 9.26 3.04 0.18
N THR A 76 9.94 3.95 -0.52
CA THR A 76 9.38 4.78 -1.59
C THR A 76 10.14 4.58 -2.90
N ARG A 77 9.71 5.21 -3.99
CA ARG A 77 10.38 5.17 -5.29
C ARG A 77 11.61 6.11 -5.31
N TYR A 78 12.56 5.85 -6.19
CA TYR A 78 13.73 6.72 -6.39
C TYR A 78 13.37 8.20 -6.63
N GLY A 79 14.15 9.09 -6.01
CA GLY A 79 13.97 10.54 -6.09
C GLY A 79 12.75 11.08 -5.33
N HIS A 80 12.18 10.29 -4.43
CA HIS A 80 10.97 10.64 -3.66
C HIS A 80 11.15 10.47 -2.15
N SER A 81 12.40 10.38 -1.68
CA SER A 81 12.72 10.48 -0.26
C SER A 81 12.20 11.80 0.32
N VAL A 82 11.67 11.73 1.54
CA VAL A 82 11.34 12.90 2.36
C VAL A 82 12.21 12.81 3.61
N PRO A 83 12.88 13.91 4.04
CA PRO A 83 13.64 13.90 5.29
C PRO A 83 12.74 13.59 6.49
N THR A 84 13.16 12.62 7.28
CA THR A 84 12.54 12.13 8.51
C THR A 84 13.60 12.08 9.61
N GLU A 85 13.18 12.07 10.87
CA GLU A 85 14.08 12.12 12.03
C GLU A 85 14.42 10.72 12.57
N SER A 86 13.39 9.90 12.80
CA SER A 86 13.49 8.60 13.47
C SER A 86 13.09 7.42 12.56
N ILE A 87 12.29 7.67 11.53
CA ILE A 87 11.85 6.67 10.56
C ILE A 87 12.84 6.64 9.41
N GLU A 88 13.42 5.48 9.10
CA GLU A 88 14.33 5.34 7.97
C GLU A 88 13.57 5.33 6.62
N VAL A 89 14.10 6.02 5.61
CA VAL A 89 13.53 6.02 4.25
C VAL A 89 14.46 5.32 3.28
N ILE A 90 13.96 4.27 2.64
CA ILE A 90 14.65 3.55 1.55
C ILE A 90 13.98 3.87 0.23
N GLU A 91 14.79 4.10 -0.81
CA GLU A 91 14.31 4.21 -2.17
C GLU A 91 14.52 2.91 -2.95
N ALA A 92 13.52 2.50 -3.72
CA ALA A 92 13.52 1.26 -4.47
C ALA A 92 12.86 1.37 -5.86
N GLY A 93 13.00 0.30 -6.64
CA GLY A 93 12.53 0.20 -8.01
C GLY A 93 11.00 0.16 -8.13
N HIS A 94 10.47 0.97 -9.05
CA HIS A 94 9.08 0.97 -9.47
C HIS A 94 9.03 1.40 -10.96
N PRO A 95 8.26 0.74 -11.85
CA PRO A 95 7.22 -0.26 -11.57
C PRO A 95 7.71 -1.70 -11.48
N VAL A 96 9.02 -1.95 -11.62
CA VAL A 96 9.62 -3.29 -11.54
C VAL A 96 10.46 -3.40 -10.26
N PRO A 97 10.33 -4.49 -9.48
CA PRO A 97 11.05 -4.66 -8.22
C PRO A 97 12.56 -4.77 -8.42
N ASP A 98 13.32 -4.32 -7.41
CA ASP A 98 14.78 -4.37 -7.37
C ASP A 98 15.34 -4.78 -5.99
N GLU A 99 16.67 -4.84 -5.91
CA GLU A 99 17.39 -5.29 -4.71
C GLU A 99 17.13 -4.39 -3.49
N ASN A 100 16.96 -3.08 -3.70
CA ASN A 100 16.65 -2.15 -2.63
C ASN A 100 15.28 -2.45 -2.03
N GLY A 101 14.27 -2.69 -2.87
CA GLY A 101 12.93 -3.08 -2.44
C GLY A 101 12.95 -4.39 -1.66
N MET A 102 13.67 -5.41 -2.15
CA MET A 102 13.80 -6.69 -1.45
C MET A 102 14.50 -6.56 -0.09
N ARG A 103 15.58 -5.79 0.00
CA ARG A 103 16.28 -5.51 1.26
C ARG A 103 15.40 -4.76 2.24
N GLY A 104 14.69 -3.73 1.77
CA GLY A 104 13.73 -2.99 2.58
C GLY A 104 12.62 -3.90 3.10
N ALA A 105 12.06 -4.75 2.23
CA ALA A 105 11.00 -5.68 2.60
C ALA A 105 11.42 -6.63 3.72
N ARG A 106 12.63 -7.22 3.60
CA ARG A 106 13.20 -8.06 4.65
C ARG A 106 13.39 -7.32 5.98
N ARG A 107 13.89 -6.08 5.93
CA ARG A 107 14.12 -5.28 7.14
C ARG A 107 12.81 -4.85 7.82
N ILE A 108 11.77 -4.54 7.05
CA ILE A 108 10.43 -4.30 7.60
C ILE A 108 9.93 -5.53 8.36
N LEU A 109 9.99 -6.73 7.76
CA LEU A 109 9.56 -7.96 8.44
C LEU A 109 10.36 -8.21 9.72
N GLN A 110 11.69 -8.07 9.67
CA GLN A 110 12.56 -8.23 10.85
C GLN A 110 12.24 -7.25 11.99
N ARG A 111 11.69 -6.06 11.69
CA ARG A 111 11.28 -5.09 12.71
C ARG A 111 9.95 -5.45 13.37
N VAL A 112 9.04 -6.10 12.65
CA VAL A 112 7.69 -6.42 13.16
C VAL A 112 7.56 -7.83 13.75
N GLU A 113 8.38 -8.79 13.31
CA GLU A 113 8.39 -10.17 13.81
C GLU A 113 8.59 -10.32 15.35
N PRO A 114 9.46 -9.53 16.02
CA PRO A 114 9.70 -9.70 17.46
C PRO A 114 8.75 -8.88 18.35
N LEU A 115 7.66 -8.34 17.80
CA LEU A 115 6.74 -7.49 18.55
C LEU A 115 5.78 -8.30 19.42
N SER A 116 5.36 -7.73 20.56
CA SER A 116 4.40 -8.33 21.49
C SER A 116 3.02 -7.68 21.36
N ALA A 117 2.04 -8.19 22.10
CA ALA A 117 0.69 -7.62 22.15
C ALA A 117 0.63 -6.21 22.76
N ASP A 118 1.70 -5.76 23.43
CA ASP A 118 1.82 -4.42 23.99
C ASP A 118 2.33 -3.40 22.95
N ASP A 119 2.93 -3.88 21.86
CA ASP A 119 3.50 -3.07 20.79
C ASP A 119 2.42 -2.67 19.75
N LEU A 120 2.66 -1.54 19.07
CA LEU A 120 1.83 -1.02 17.98
C LEU A 120 2.63 -0.90 16.69
N VAL A 121 2.09 -1.44 15.60
CA VAL A 121 2.59 -1.24 14.24
C VAL A 121 1.69 -0.25 13.50
N ILE A 122 2.25 0.87 13.04
CA ILE A 122 1.59 1.78 12.11
C ILE A 122 2.08 1.46 10.71
N CYS A 123 1.20 0.88 9.88
CA CYS A 123 1.52 0.50 8.50
C CYS A 123 1.03 1.57 7.52
N LEU A 124 1.94 2.20 6.79
CA LEU A 124 1.65 3.27 5.83
C LEU A 124 1.64 2.70 4.42
N ILE A 125 0.47 2.63 3.77
CA ILE A 125 0.32 1.96 2.47
C ILE A 125 -0.16 2.97 1.44
N SER A 126 0.49 2.98 0.28
CA SER A 126 0.05 3.73 -0.89
C SER A 126 0.36 2.99 -2.19
N GLY A 127 -0.10 3.55 -3.30
CA GLY A 127 0.14 3.04 -4.64
C GLY A 127 1.59 2.69 -4.96
N GLY A 128 1.80 1.68 -5.82
CA GLY A 128 3.14 1.21 -6.21
C GLY A 128 3.81 0.24 -5.22
N GLY A 129 3.19 -0.03 -4.08
CA GLY A 129 3.70 -0.95 -3.06
C GLY A 129 4.07 -2.34 -3.57
N SER A 130 3.34 -2.88 -4.56
CA SER A 130 3.59 -4.22 -5.12
C SER A 130 5.01 -4.39 -5.69
N ALA A 131 5.59 -3.34 -6.30
CA ALA A 131 6.96 -3.39 -6.81
C ALA A 131 7.98 -3.06 -5.72
N LEU A 132 7.65 -2.07 -4.86
CA LEU A 132 8.55 -1.57 -3.81
C LEU A 132 8.75 -2.58 -2.66
N PHE A 133 7.76 -3.43 -2.39
CA PHE A 133 7.72 -4.35 -1.25
C PHE A 133 7.60 -5.81 -1.68
N THR A 134 8.62 -6.28 -2.41
CA THR A 134 8.69 -7.66 -2.91
C THR A 134 9.75 -8.46 -2.18
N LEU A 135 9.37 -9.58 -1.57
CA LEU A 135 10.31 -10.56 -1.02
C LEU A 135 10.10 -11.93 -1.68
N PRO A 136 11.03 -12.44 -2.50
CA PRO A 136 10.84 -13.72 -3.16
C PRO A 136 10.89 -14.90 -2.17
N PRO A 137 10.15 -15.99 -2.44
CA PRO A 137 10.29 -17.25 -1.74
C PRO A 137 11.68 -17.84 -1.85
N LYS A 138 12.02 -18.72 -0.90
CA LYS A 138 13.29 -19.44 -0.92
C LYS A 138 13.46 -20.17 -2.27
N ASN A 139 14.64 -20.01 -2.88
CA ASN A 139 15.02 -20.57 -4.19
C ASN A 139 14.38 -19.93 -5.43
N ILE A 140 13.55 -18.89 -5.28
CA ILE A 140 13.15 -18.02 -6.39
C ILE A 140 14.01 -16.76 -6.33
N SER A 141 14.61 -16.38 -7.45
CA SER A 141 15.42 -15.16 -7.49
C SER A 141 14.53 -13.93 -7.66
N LEU A 142 15.01 -12.78 -7.16
CA LEU A 142 14.38 -11.49 -7.46
C LEU A 142 14.31 -11.24 -8.97
N ALA A 143 15.32 -11.66 -9.72
CA ALA A 143 15.32 -11.54 -11.19
C ALA A 143 14.14 -12.27 -11.84
N ASN A 144 13.71 -13.42 -11.28
CA ASN A 144 12.52 -14.11 -11.77
C ASN A 144 11.25 -13.30 -11.50
N LEU A 145 11.09 -12.71 -10.31
CA LEU A 145 9.93 -11.89 -10.00
C LEU A 145 9.89 -10.61 -10.84
N ALA A 146 11.05 -9.96 -11.03
CA ALA A 146 11.17 -8.79 -11.88
C ALA A 146 10.80 -9.11 -13.33
N ASP A 147 11.25 -10.24 -13.87
CA ASP A 147 10.91 -10.69 -15.21
C ASP A 147 9.41 -11.00 -15.36
N ILE A 148 8.83 -11.77 -14.43
CA ILE A 148 7.38 -12.05 -14.41
C ILE A 148 6.57 -10.76 -14.35
N ASN A 149 6.98 -9.79 -13.54
CA ASN A 149 6.29 -8.50 -13.44
C ASN A 149 6.37 -7.69 -14.75
N ARG A 150 7.51 -7.73 -15.46
CA ARG A 150 7.62 -7.10 -16.80
C ARG A 150 6.69 -7.76 -17.81
N GLN A 151 6.63 -9.10 -17.82
CA GLN A 151 5.74 -9.83 -18.71
C GLN A 151 4.27 -9.54 -18.43
N LEU A 152 3.86 -9.50 -17.15
CA LEU A 152 2.51 -9.12 -16.73
C LEU A 152 2.12 -7.71 -17.18
N LEU A 153 3.02 -6.74 -17.01
CA LEU A 153 2.80 -5.37 -17.49
C LEU A 153 2.65 -5.30 -19.01
N ALA A 154 3.38 -6.15 -19.75
CA ALA A 154 3.32 -6.20 -21.21
C ALA A 154 2.16 -7.05 -21.76
N SER A 155 1.49 -7.87 -20.93
CA SER A 155 0.49 -8.84 -21.39
C SER A 155 -0.94 -8.27 -21.47
N GLY A 156 -1.16 -7.03 -21.03
CA GLY A 156 -2.50 -6.45 -20.90
C GLY A 156 -3.34 -7.14 -19.83
N ALA A 157 -2.71 -7.80 -18.85
CA ALA A 157 -3.43 -8.41 -17.75
C ALA A 157 -4.06 -7.35 -16.86
N ASP A 158 -5.31 -7.57 -16.45
CA ASP A 158 -5.98 -6.71 -15.49
C ASP A 158 -5.27 -6.72 -14.13
N ILE A 159 -5.48 -5.65 -13.34
CA ILE A 159 -4.78 -5.47 -12.05
C ILE A 159 -5.03 -6.62 -11.07
N THR A 160 -6.20 -7.25 -11.13
CA THR A 160 -6.55 -8.39 -10.27
C THR A 160 -5.70 -9.61 -10.66
N SER A 161 -5.65 -9.93 -11.96
CA SER A 161 -4.80 -11.01 -12.50
C SER A 161 -3.32 -10.80 -12.15
N MET A 162 -2.82 -9.58 -12.35
CA MET A 162 -1.44 -9.24 -11.99
C MET A 162 -1.18 -9.42 -10.49
N ASN A 163 -2.11 -8.99 -9.65
CA ASN A 163 -2.00 -9.10 -8.20
C ASN A 163 -2.04 -10.55 -7.72
N THR A 164 -2.88 -11.41 -8.30
CA THR A 164 -2.95 -12.84 -7.97
C THR A 164 -1.61 -13.53 -8.16
N VAL A 165 -0.93 -13.31 -9.30
CA VAL A 165 0.39 -13.89 -9.55
C VAL A 165 1.45 -13.30 -8.61
N ARG A 166 1.48 -11.97 -8.44
CA ARG A 166 2.47 -11.29 -7.58
C ARG A 166 2.36 -11.71 -6.12
N LYS A 167 1.13 -11.79 -5.57
CA LYS A 167 0.88 -12.25 -4.20
C LYS A 167 1.30 -13.70 -4.01
N SER A 168 1.01 -14.56 -4.99
CA SER A 168 1.36 -15.98 -4.93
C SER A 168 2.87 -16.24 -4.92
N LEU A 169 3.66 -15.28 -5.39
CA LEU A 169 5.11 -15.36 -5.48
C LEU A 169 5.82 -14.39 -4.53
N SER A 170 5.12 -13.84 -3.53
CA SER A 170 5.68 -12.87 -2.57
C SER A 170 5.52 -13.36 -1.13
N CYS A 171 6.60 -13.27 -0.36
CA CYS A 171 6.65 -13.55 1.07
C CYS A 171 6.34 -12.33 1.95
N SER A 172 5.99 -11.19 1.36
CA SER A 172 5.68 -9.94 2.08
C SER A 172 4.23 -9.45 1.84
N SER A 173 3.55 -9.97 0.83
CA SER A 173 2.20 -9.56 0.40
C SER A 173 1.12 -10.54 0.87
N GLY A 174 -0.17 -10.24 0.63
CA GLY A 174 -1.28 -11.16 0.92
C GLY A 174 -1.44 -11.48 2.41
N GLY A 175 -1.52 -10.46 3.25
CA GLY A 175 -1.70 -10.53 4.70
C GLY A 175 -0.44 -10.88 5.49
N ARG A 176 0.69 -11.13 4.82
CA ARG A 176 1.93 -11.60 5.46
C ARG A 176 2.59 -10.58 6.38
N LEU A 177 2.45 -9.28 6.13
CA LEU A 177 3.00 -8.26 7.03
C LEU A 177 2.24 -8.24 8.36
N SER A 178 0.91 -8.25 8.32
CA SER A 178 0.08 -8.37 9.53
C SER A 178 0.34 -9.68 10.25
N ALA A 179 0.44 -10.79 9.50
CA ALA A 179 0.71 -12.09 10.11
C ALA A 179 2.10 -12.17 10.77
N ALA A 180 3.09 -11.43 10.26
CA ALA A 180 4.42 -11.32 10.87
C ALA A 180 4.42 -10.44 12.12
N ALA A 181 3.58 -9.40 12.17
CA ALA A 181 3.46 -8.51 13.32
C ALA A 181 2.69 -9.12 14.50
N TYR A 182 1.89 -10.17 14.28
CA TYR A 182 1.11 -10.81 15.33
C TYR A 182 2.01 -11.33 16.48
N PRO A 183 1.70 -11.05 17.76
CA PRO A 183 0.40 -10.57 18.29
C PRO A 183 0.25 -9.05 18.45
N ALA A 184 1.17 -8.22 17.94
CA ALA A 184 1.06 -6.77 18.05
C ALA A 184 -0.18 -6.22 17.36
N GLN A 185 -0.65 -5.06 17.81
CA GLN A 185 -1.72 -4.33 17.14
C GLN A 185 -1.17 -3.76 15.83
N VAL A 186 -1.88 -3.94 14.72
CA VAL A 186 -1.52 -3.38 13.42
C VAL A 186 -2.58 -2.38 12.97
N VAL A 187 -2.16 -1.17 12.64
CA VAL A 187 -3.01 -0.08 12.16
C VAL A 187 -2.51 0.35 10.80
N SER A 188 -3.25 -0.02 9.77
CA SER A 188 -2.88 0.32 8.39
C SER A 188 -3.58 1.60 7.96
N LEU A 189 -2.81 2.62 7.60
CA LEU A 189 -3.27 3.85 7.01
C LEU A 189 -3.01 3.79 5.51
N ILE A 190 -4.07 3.82 4.72
CA ILE A 190 -4.05 3.44 3.31
C ILE A 190 -4.51 4.62 2.44
N ILE A 191 -3.68 5.01 1.48
CA ILE A 191 -4.03 5.91 0.38
C ILE A 191 -4.29 5.05 -0.86
N SER A 192 -5.52 5.08 -1.37
CA SER A 192 -5.91 4.30 -2.54
C SER A 192 -5.60 5.04 -3.84
N ASP A 193 -4.94 4.34 -4.77
CA ASP A 193 -4.85 4.72 -6.19
C ASP A 193 -5.50 3.66 -7.11
N VAL A 194 -6.40 2.84 -6.56
CA VAL A 194 -7.07 1.74 -7.26
C VAL A 194 -8.56 2.05 -7.41
N ALA A 195 -9.11 1.83 -8.60
CA ALA A 195 -10.55 1.95 -8.86
C ALA A 195 -11.37 1.05 -7.91
N GLY A 196 -12.38 1.64 -7.27
CA GLY A 196 -13.25 0.93 -6.30
C GLY A 196 -12.59 0.64 -4.95
N ASP A 197 -11.39 1.18 -4.68
CA ASP A 197 -10.72 1.18 -3.37
C ASP A 197 -10.57 -0.19 -2.70
N SER A 198 -10.49 -1.26 -3.51
CA SER A 198 -10.37 -2.61 -2.98
C SER A 198 -9.06 -2.79 -2.22
N LEU A 199 -9.16 -3.01 -0.91
CA LEU A 199 -8.02 -3.32 -0.05
C LEU A 199 -7.26 -4.57 -0.53
N SER A 200 -7.95 -5.52 -1.18
CA SER A 200 -7.37 -6.74 -1.76
C SER A 200 -6.64 -6.52 -3.10
N ALA A 201 -6.57 -5.27 -3.56
CA ALA A 201 -5.79 -4.85 -4.73
C ALA A 201 -4.65 -3.87 -4.39
N ILE A 202 -4.85 -2.98 -3.40
CA ILE A 202 -3.87 -1.93 -3.06
C ILE A 202 -2.57 -2.57 -2.53
N ALA A 203 -1.45 -2.24 -3.19
CA ALA A 203 -0.09 -2.69 -2.82
C ALA A 203 0.07 -4.22 -2.64
N SER A 204 -0.79 -5.03 -3.27
CA SER A 204 -0.84 -6.48 -3.04
C SER A 204 -1.08 -6.87 -1.56
N CYS A 205 -1.75 -5.98 -0.81
CA CYS A 205 -2.48 -6.32 0.42
C CYS A 205 -1.58 -6.89 1.52
N PRO A 206 -0.51 -6.20 1.94
CA PRO A 206 0.39 -6.74 2.94
C PRO A 206 -0.32 -7.00 4.29
N THR A 207 -1.42 -6.30 4.57
CA THR A 207 -2.14 -6.31 5.86
C THR A 207 -3.58 -6.84 5.78
N VAL A 208 -3.99 -7.37 4.64
CA VAL A 208 -5.34 -7.93 4.43
C VAL A 208 -5.22 -9.34 3.86
N GLY A 209 -5.99 -10.26 4.43
CA GLY A 209 -6.05 -11.63 3.94
C GLY A 209 -6.66 -11.72 2.54
N ASP A 210 -6.38 -12.84 1.87
CA ASP A 210 -6.76 -13.06 0.49
C ASP A 210 -7.17 -14.53 0.27
N VAL A 211 -7.92 -14.78 -0.80
CA VAL A 211 -8.44 -16.10 -1.18
C VAL A 211 -7.74 -16.68 -2.41
N ALA A 212 -6.82 -15.92 -3.03
CA ALA A 212 -6.06 -16.35 -4.19
C ALA A 212 -5.26 -17.63 -3.92
N THR A 213 -5.41 -18.61 -4.82
CA THR A 213 -4.69 -19.88 -4.76
C THR A 213 -3.54 -19.92 -5.76
N ALA A 214 -2.62 -20.87 -5.56
CA ALA A 214 -1.59 -21.12 -6.56
C ALA A 214 -2.15 -21.66 -7.88
N ALA A 215 -3.34 -22.29 -7.85
CA ALA A 215 -4.03 -22.73 -9.06
C ALA A 215 -4.47 -21.52 -9.90
N ASP A 216 -4.99 -20.47 -9.27
CA ASP A 216 -5.35 -19.21 -9.94
C ASP A 216 -4.12 -18.56 -10.58
N ALA A 217 -3.01 -18.50 -9.85
CA ALA A 217 -1.75 -17.97 -10.39
C ALA A 217 -1.23 -18.78 -11.59
N LEU A 218 -1.30 -20.11 -11.53
CA LEU A 218 -0.90 -20.99 -12.64
C LEU A 218 -1.82 -20.82 -13.86
N GLU A 219 -3.12 -20.66 -13.64
CA GLU A 219 -4.11 -20.39 -14.68
C GLU A 219 -3.80 -19.08 -15.40
N ILE A 220 -3.55 -18.00 -14.65
CA ILE A 220 -3.17 -16.68 -15.20
C ILE A 220 -1.85 -16.75 -15.97
N ILE A 221 -0.83 -17.42 -15.41
CA ILE A 221 0.46 -17.64 -16.09
C ILE A 221 0.24 -18.30 -17.46
N ASN A 222 -0.64 -19.30 -17.54
CA ASN A 222 -0.94 -19.99 -18.79
C ASN A 222 -1.81 -19.14 -19.73
N ARG A 223 -2.85 -18.47 -19.22
CA ARG A 223 -3.77 -17.61 -19.97
C ARG A 223 -3.03 -16.49 -20.71
N TYR A 224 -2.12 -15.81 -20.01
CA TYR A 224 -1.30 -14.73 -20.58
C TYR A 224 0.01 -15.22 -21.20
N LYS A 225 0.23 -16.55 -21.27
CA LYS A 225 1.41 -17.19 -21.89
C LYS A 225 2.74 -16.67 -21.33
N LEU A 226 2.79 -16.44 -20.02
CA LEU A 226 4.00 -15.97 -19.36
C LEU A 226 5.07 -17.07 -19.35
N THR A 227 6.29 -16.71 -19.72
CA THR A 227 7.45 -17.57 -19.63
C THR A 227 8.00 -17.54 -18.22
N VAL A 228 7.81 -18.62 -17.47
CA VAL A 228 8.30 -18.74 -16.09
C VAL A 228 9.23 -19.93 -15.94
N PRO A 229 10.33 -19.83 -15.18
CA PRO A 229 11.21 -20.97 -14.90
C PRO A 229 10.49 -22.11 -14.16
N ASP A 230 10.97 -23.33 -14.33
CA ASP A 230 10.39 -24.51 -13.68
C ASP A 230 10.34 -24.39 -12.15
N VAL A 231 11.34 -23.74 -11.54
CA VAL A 231 11.35 -23.51 -10.08
C VAL A 231 10.13 -22.71 -9.60
N VAL A 232 9.61 -21.79 -10.40
CA VAL A 232 8.40 -21.01 -10.08
C VAL A 232 7.16 -21.90 -10.17
N ARG A 233 7.04 -22.73 -11.20
CA ARG A 233 5.91 -23.67 -11.35
C ARG A 233 5.90 -24.70 -10.22
N VAL A 234 7.06 -25.29 -9.92
CA VAL A 234 7.23 -26.24 -8.82
C VAL A 234 6.91 -25.60 -7.48
N TYR A 235 7.30 -24.34 -7.27
CA TYR A 235 6.94 -23.61 -6.06
C TYR A 235 5.43 -23.46 -5.92
N LEU A 236 4.73 -22.98 -6.96
CA LEU A 236 3.26 -22.82 -6.93
C LEU A 236 2.54 -24.16 -6.69
N GLN A 237 2.99 -25.24 -7.35
CA GLN A 237 2.43 -26.58 -7.13
C GLN A 237 2.61 -27.10 -5.70
N ARG A 238 3.71 -26.73 -5.04
CA ARG A 238 4.01 -27.15 -3.65
C ARG A 238 3.37 -26.25 -2.60
N ASN A 239 2.86 -25.08 -2.98
CA ASN A 239 2.31 -24.08 -2.06
C ASN A 239 0.89 -23.69 -2.53
N PRO A 240 -0.11 -24.59 -2.40
CA PRO A 240 -1.45 -24.38 -2.96
C PRO A 240 -2.17 -23.14 -2.39
N ASN A 241 -1.87 -22.76 -1.15
CA ASN A 241 -2.42 -21.59 -0.46
C ASN A 241 -1.28 -20.60 -0.14
N PRO A 242 -0.86 -19.77 -1.10
CA PRO A 242 0.33 -18.94 -0.96
C PRO A 242 0.11 -17.64 -0.16
N VAL A 243 -1.14 -17.31 0.20
CA VAL A 243 -1.54 -16.10 0.94
C VAL A 243 -2.06 -16.45 2.33
N ILE A 244 -2.16 -15.44 3.21
CA ILE A 244 -2.87 -15.55 4.48
C ILE A 244 -4.37 -15.44 4.20
N THR A 245 -5.16 -16.38 4.70
CA THR A 245 -6.60 -16.36 4.49
C THR A 245 -7.27 -15.28 5.35
N PRO A 246 -8.42 -14.71 4.93
CA PRO A 246 -9.09 -13.64 5.69
C PRO A 246 -9.49 -14.02 7.12
N ASP A 247 -9.67 -15.30 7.40
CA ASP A 247 -10.06 -15.86 8.71
C ASP A 247 -8.87 -16.26 9.61
N ASP A 248 -7.63 -16.06 9.16
CA ASP A 248 -6.43 -16.37 9.94
C ASP A 248 -6.39 -15.50 11.22
N THR A 249 -6.26 -16.15 12.38
CA THR A 249 -6.25 -15.47 13.69
C THR A 249 -5.15 -14.40 13.78
N ARG A 250 -4.06 -14.52 13.02
CA ARG A 250 -2.98 -13.53 13.03
C ARG A 250 -3.39 -12.18 12.43
N LEU A 251 -4.51 -12.12 11.72
CA LEU A 251 -5.09 -10.87 11.22
C LEU A 251 -6.04 -10.21 12.24
N SER A 252 -6.39 -10.88 13.34
CA SER A 252 -7.39 -10.41 14.30
C SER A 252 -7.02 -9.10 15.02
N THR A 253 -5.73 -8.75 15.07
CA THR A 253 -5.22 -7.52 15.67
C THR A 253 -4.99 -6.40 14.66
N THR A 254 -5.40 -6.61 13.39
CA THR A 254 -5.21 -5.64 12.30
C THR A 254 -6.47 -4.83 12.02
N THR A 255 -6.34 -3.51 12.02
CA THR A 255 -7.34 -2.58 11.51
C THR A 255 -6.81 -1.85 10.29
N ASN A 256 -7.63 -1.74 9.23
CA ASN A 256 -7.27 -1.05 7.99
C ASN A 256 -8.16 0.18 7.78
N TYR A 257 -7.55 1.33 7.55
CA TYR A 257 -8.21 2.61 7.33
C TYR A 257 -7.85 3.15 5.95
N LEU A 258 -8.84 3.32 5.08
CA LEU A 258 -8.72 4.15 3.88
C LEU A 258 -8.77 5.61 4.33
N ILE A 259 -7.61 6.27 4.34
CA ILE A 259 -7.47 7.66 4.81
C ILE A 259 -7.54 8.68 3.68
N ALA A 260 -7.35 8.24 2.44
CA ALA A 260 -7.52 9.03 1.23
C ALA A 260 -7.96 8.12 0.07
N THR A 261 -9.01 8.53 -0.64
CA THR A 261 -9.51 7.86 -1.85
C THR A 261 -9.74 8.87 -2.99
N PRO A 262 -9.80 8.41 -4.25
CA PRO A 262 -10.16 9.27 -5.38
C PRO A 262 -11.51 9.96 -5.18
N GLN A 263 -12.52 9.23 -4.69
CA GLN A 263 -13.86 9.76 -4.41
C GLN A 263 -13.82 10.94 -3.41
N GLN A 264 -13.04 10.84 -2.33
CA GLN A 264 -12.91 11.94 -1.36
C GLN A 264 -12.30 13.20 -1.98
N SER A 265 -11.43 13.05 -2.98
CA SER A 265 -10.84 14.18 -3.70
C SER A 265 -11.88 14.84 -4.62
N LEU A 266 -12.70 14.04 -5.31
CA LEU A 266 -13.81 14.52 -6.14
C LEU A 266 -14.87 15.25 -5.30
N GLU A 267 -15.19 14.71 -4.12
CA GLU A 267 -16.13 15.34 -3.18
C GLU A 267 -15.60 16.68 -2.66
N ALA A 268 -14.31 16.79 -2.37
CA ALA A 268 -13.70 18.06 -1.95
C ALA A 268 -13.81 19.14 -3.05
N ALA A 269 -13.51 18.78 -4.30
CA ALA A 269 -13.72 19.69 -5.43
C ALA A 269 -15.21 20.05 -5.61
N ALA A 270 -16.12 19.08 -5.45
CA ALA A 270 -17.55 19.32 -5.54
C ALA A 270 -18.03 20.33 -4.49
N GLN A 271 -17.51 20.31 -3.27
CA GLN A 271 -17.84 21.31 -2.24
C GLN A 271 -17.42 22.73 -2.65
N VAL A 272 -16.25 22.88 -3.28
CA VAL A 272 -15.81 24.17 -3.81
C VAL A 272 -16.71 24.64 -4.96
N ALA A 273 -17.15 23.73 -5.84
CA ALA A 273 -18.09 24.07 -6.91
C ALA A 273 -19.44 24.56 -6.36
N ILE A 274 -19.99 23.87 -5.34
CA ILE A 274 -21.22 24.28 -4.65
C ILE A 274 -21.08 25.66 -4.03
N ALA A 275 -19.95 25.95 -3.37
CA ALA A 275 -19.69 27.25 -2.77
C ALA A 275 -19.65 28.40 -3.80
N HIS A 276 -19.37 28.08 -5.07
CA HIS A 276 -19.38 29.02 -6.20
C HIS A 276 -20.71 29.04 -6.98
N GLY A 277 -21.75 28.35 -6.49
CA GLY A 277 -23.08 28.34 -7.10
C GLY A 277 -23.23 27.38 -8.30
N TYR A 278 -22.27 26.46 -8.49
CA TYR A 278 -22.38 25.40 -9.48
C TYR A 278 -22.98 24.14 -8.87
N THR A 279 -23.73 23.37 -9.67
CA THR A 279 -24.18 22.02 -9.31
C THR A 279 -23.17 21.01 -9.84
N PRO A 280 -22.30 20.41 -9.00
CA PRO A 280 -21.35 19.41 -9.45
C PRO A 280 -22.06 18.08 -9.73
N LEU A 281 -21.54 17.33 -10.71
CA LEU A 281 -21.93 15.95 -10.97
C LEU A 281 -20.65 15.09 -10.99
N ILE A 282 -20.49 14.24 -9.98
CA ILE A 282 -19.41 13.25 -9.94
C ILE A 282 -19.88 12.05 -10.76
N LEU A 283 -19.27 11.83 -11.92
CA LEU A 283 -19.68 10.77 -12.85
C LEU A 283 -19.19 9.39 -12.42
N SER A 284 -17.93 9.30 -11.97
CA SER A 284 -17.32 8.08 -11.43
C SER A 284 -15.93 8.43 -10.88
N ASP A 285 -15.52 7.73 -9.82
CA ASP A 285 -14.16 7.69 -9.26
C ASP A 285 -13.33 6.52 -9.81
N ALA A 286 -13.95 5.69 -10.65
CA ALA A 286 -13.42 4.47 -11.24
C ALA A 286 -13.44 4.53 -12.78
N ILE A 287 -13.20 5.71 -13.36
CA ILE A 287 -13.10 5.86 -14.81
C ILE A 287 -11.79 5.20 -15.28
N GLU A 288 -11.92 4.12 -16.04
CA GLU A 288 -10.84 3.44 -16.74
C GLU A 288 -11.10 3.53 -18.26
N GLY A 289 -10.06 3.74 -19.05
CA GLY A 289 -10.16 3.86 -20.51
C GLY A 289 -8.81 4.14 -21.19
N GLU A 290 -8.80 4.07 -22.53
CA GLU A 290 -7.73 4.60 -23.40
C GLU A 290 -8.05 6.02 -23.86
#